data_AF-A0A9X1ZHW6-F1
#
_entry.id   AF-A0A9X1ZHW6-F1
#
_cell.length_a   1.000
_cell.length_b   1.000
_cell.length_c   1.000
_cell.angle_alpha   90.00
_cell.angle_beta   90.00
_cell.angle_gamma   90.00
#
_symmetry.space_group_name_H-M   'P 1'
#
loop_
_entity.id
_entity.type
_entity.pdbx_description
1 polymer ?
#
loop_
_entity_poly.entity_id
_entity_poly.type
_entity_poly.pdbx_seq_one_letter_code
_entity_poly.pdbx_strand_id
1 'polypeptide(L)'
;MSSEHSVEAKGVIYKLFQPIAELTPIPQQLLEGWGELDPQLLKMSLLSLMIFPFVMPPPMAKLHGYQLNEEFYQQLAKHNIALLEHGMSGGKR
;
A
#
# COMPACT_ATOMS: atom_id res chain seq x y z
N MET A 1 -3.95 -31.27 -4.95
CA MET A 1 -5.04 -30.61 -4.20
C MET A 1 -4.70 -29.15 -3.84
N SER A 2 -3.99 -28.41 -4.70
CA SER A 2 -3.42 -27.09 -4.32
C SER A 2 -3.92 -25.91 -5.17
N SER A 3 -4.74 -26.16 -6.20
CA SER A 3 -5.21 -25.13 -7.14
C SER A 3 -6.51 -24.47 -6.69
N GLU A 4 -7.47 -25.22 -6.16
CA GLU A 4 -8.80 -24.69 -5.81
C GLU A 4 -8.77 -23.73 -4.63
N HIS A 5 -8.08 -24.07 -3.53
CA HIS A 5 -7.89 -23.16 -2.40
C HIS A 5 -7.11 -21.88 -2.78
N SER A 6 -6.19 -21.97 -3.75
CA SER A 6 -5.49 -20.79 -4.29
C SER A 6 -6.43 -19.88 -5.06
N VAL A 7 -7.42 -20.42 -5.77
CA VAL A 7 -8.37 -19.65 -6.59
C VAL A 7 -9.41 -18.97 -5.70
N GLU A 8 -9.89 -19.65 -4.65
CA GLU A 8 -10.78 -19.05 -3.65
C GLU A 8 -10.10 -17.92 -2.86
N ALA A 9 -8.86 -18.14 -2.39
CA ALA A 9 -8.10 -17.10 -1.69
C ALA A 9 -7.89 -15.88 -2.59
N LYS A 10 -7.54 -16.09 -3.86
CA LYS A 10 -7.44 -15.00 -4.86
C LYS A 10 -8.77 -14.30 -5.09
N GLY A 11 -9.90 -15.02 -5.11
CA GLY A 11 -11.24 -14.45 -5.29
C GLY A 11 -11.70 -13.59 -4.11
N VAL A 12 -11.40 -14.01 -2.87
CA VAL A 12 -11.70 -13.23 -1.65
C VAL A 12 -10.85 -11.97 -1.59
N ILE A 13 -9.56 -12.09 -1.90
CA ILE A 13 -8.65 -10.94 -2.04
C ILE A 13 -9.18 -10.00 -3.13
N TYR A 14 -9.50 -10.49 -4.32
CA TYR A 14 -9.98 -9.63 -5.41
C TYR A 14 -11.23 -8.82 -5.03
N LYS A 15 -12.18 -9.42 -4.30
CA LYS A 15 -13.39 -8.75 -3.82
C LYS A 15 -13.12 -7.70 -2.74
N LEU A 16 -12.11 -7.90 -1.89
CA LEU A 16 -11.68 -6.91 -0.88
C LEU A 16 -11.02 -5.69 -1.52
N PHE A 17 -10.30 -5.88 -2.62
CA PHE A 17 -9.49 -4.84 -3.24
C PHE A 17 -10.22 -4.06 -4.35
N GLN A 18 -11.29 -4.60 -4.95
CA GLN A 18 -12.04 -3.92 -6.01
C GLN A 18 -12.55 -2.52 -5.61
N PRO A 19 -13.17 -2.31 -4.42
CA PRO A 19 -13.63 -0.98 -4.03
C PRO A 19 -12.47 0.00 -3.88
N ILE A 20 -11.32 -0.47 -3.40
CA ILE A 20 -10.15 0.38 -3.15
C ILE A 20 -9.50 0.80 -4.47
N ALA A 21 -9.46 -0.09 -5.46
CA ALA A 21 -8.93 0.19 -6.80
C ALA A 21 -9.76 1.26 -7.54
N GLU A 22 -11.07 1.32 -7.30
CA GLU A 22 -11.98 2.31 -7.90
C GLU A 22 -11.93 3.66 -7.17
N LEU A 23 -11.61 3.67 -5.87
CA LEU A 23 -11.61 4.88 -5.03
C LEU A 23 -10.29 5.67 -5.06
N THR A 24 -9.23 5.13 -5.65
CA THR A 24 -7.91 5.77 -5.65
C THR A 24 -7.33 5.93 -7.05
N PRO A 25 -7.87 6.85 -7.88
CA PRO A 25 -7.12 7.34 -9.02
C PRO A 25 -5.88 8.07 -8.50
N ILE A 26 -4.71 7.43 -8.57
CA ILE A 26 -3.44 8.10 -8.27
C ILE A 26 -3.27 9.21 -9.31
N PRO A 27 -3.16 10.48 -8.89
CA PRO A 27 -2.99 11.59 -9.82
C PRO A 27 -1.74 11.35 -10.67
N GLN A 28 -1.86 11.44 -12.00
CA GLN A 28 -0.75 11.22 -12.93
C GLN A 28 0.44 12.15 -12.62
N GLN A 29 0.15 13.36 -12.15
CA GLN A 29 1.10 14.37 -11.70
C GLN A 29 1.92 13.92 -10.50
N LEU A 30 1.39 13.00 -9.69
CA LEU A 30 2.08 12.37 -8.57
C LEU A 30 3.00 11.24 -9.03
N LEU A 31 2.96 10.85 -10.31
CA LEU A 31 3.90 9.92 -10.95
C LEU A 31 4.92 10.69 -11.82
N GLU A 32 4.62 11.93 -12.19
CA GLU A 32 5.50 12.85 -12.91
C GLU A 32 6.42 13.57 -11.91
N GLY A 33 7.72 13.29 -11.97
CA GLY A 33 8.72 13.89 -11.07
C GLY A 33 9.70 12.90 -10.46
N TRP A 34 9.41 11.60 -10.55
CA TRP A 34 10.20 10.53 -9.92
C TRP A 34 11.16 9.87 -10.92
N GLY A 35 11.91 10.69 -11.66
CA GLY A 35 12.45 10.44 -13.01
C GLY A 35 13.15 9.11 -13.32
N GLU A 36 13.73 8.40 -12.35
CA GLU A 36 14.38 7.10 -12.60
C GLU A 36 13.49 5.88 -12.28
N LEU A 37 12.35 6.09 -11.62
CA LEU A 37 11.45 5.01 -11.22
C LEU A 37 10.45 4.70 -12.33
N ASP A 38 10.25 3.40 -12.59
CA ASP A 38 9.19 2.94 -13.47
C ASP A 38 7.82 3.39 -12.91
N PRO A 39 6.99 4.12 -13.67
CA PRO A 39 5.73 4.66 -13.18
C PRO A 39 4.71 3.60 -12.73
N GLN A 40 4.71 2.41 -13.34
CA GLN A 40 3.82 1.32 -12.95
C GLN A 40 4.27 0.68 -11.63
N LEU A 41 5.58 0.50 -11.45
CA LEU A 41 6.14 -0.03 -10.20
C LEU A 41 5.99 0.98 -9.05
N LEU A 42 6.15 2.28 -9.33
CA LEU A 42 5.87 3.35 -8.37
C LEU A 42 4.40 3.31 -7.93
N LYS A 43 3.48 3.22 -8.88
CA LYS A 43 2.03 3.08 -8.60
C LYS A 43 1.75 1.87 -7.70
N MET A 44 2.33 0.71 -8.00
CA MET A 44 2.17 -0.50 -7.20
C MET A 44 2.72 -0.32 -5.78
N SER A 45 3.86 0.36 -5.63
CA SER A 45 4.47 0.65 -4.33
C SER A 45 3.60 1.57 -3.48
N LEU A 46 3.04 2.64 -4.08
CA LEU A 46 2.10 3.54 -3.42
C LEU A 46 0.83 2.82 -2.96
N LEU A 47 0.23 1.99 -3.83
CA LEU A 47 -0.93 1.19 -3.46
C LEU A 47 -0.62 0.22 -2.32
N SER A 48 0.57 -0.39 -2.32
CA SER A 48 0.97 -1.30 -1.23
C SER A 48 1.01 -0.60 0.11
N LEU A 49 1.55 0.62 0.17
CA LEU A 49 1.61 1.43 1.39
C LEU A 49 0.23 1.89 1.87
N MET A 50 -0.71 2.15 0.95
CA MET A 50 -2.07 2.58 1.30
C MET A 50 -2.97 1.41 1.72
N ILE A 51 -2.89 0.27 1.04
CA ILE A 51 -3.86 -0.82 1.21
C ILE A 51 -3.43 -1.83 2.28
N PHE A 52 -2.14 -2.17 2.34
CA PHE A 52 -1.64 -3.20 3.25
C PHE A 52 -2.09 -3.02 4.72
N PRO A 53 -2.10 -1.80 5.30
CA PRO A 53 -2.53 -1.61 6.68
C PRO A 53 -3.97 -2.05 6.95
N PHE A 54 -4.86 -2.01 5.95
CA PHE A 54 -6.27 -2.36 6.08
C PHE A 54 -6.57 -3.83 5.81
N VAL A 55 -5.69 -4.52 5.08
CA VAL A 55 -5.84 -5.95 4.74
C VAL A 55 -4.95 -6.85 5.60
N MET A 56 -4.06 -6.27 6.39
CA MET A 56 -3.16 -6.99 7.28
C MET A 56 -3.97 -7.83 8.30
N PRO A 57 -3.69 -9.14 8.41
CA PRO A 57 -4.39 -9.99 9.37
C PRO A 57 -4.19 -9.52 10.82
N PRO A 58 -5.24 -9.50 11.67
CA PRO A 58 -5.11 -9.07 13.08
C PRO A 58 -4.03 -9.81 13.89
N PRO A 59 -3.81 -11.13 13.74
CA PRO A 59 -2.71 -11.81 14.42
C PRO A 59 -1.34 -11.27 14.00
N MET A 60 -1.17 -10.93 12.72
CA MET A 60 0.07 -10.34 12.20
C MET A 60 0.27 -8.95 12.78
N ALA A 61 -0.76 -8.11 12.80
CA ALA A 61 -0.69 -6.78 13.43
C ALA A 61 -0.28 -6.89 14.90
N LYS A 62 -0.91 -7.79 15.67
CA LYS A 62 -0.58 -8.03 17.08
C LYS A 62 0.85 -8.52 17.27
N LEU A 63 1.33 -9.44 16.41
CA LEU A 63 2.69 -9.97 16.46
C LEU A 63 3.74 -8.87 16.28
N HIS A 64 3.46 -7.90 15.40
CA HIS A 64 4.34 -6.76 15.14
C HIS A 64 4.07 -5.55 16.05
N GLY A 65 3.16 -5.67 17.02
CA GLY A 65 2.84 -4.60 17.97
C GLY A 65 2.00 -3.45 17.40
N TYR A 66 1.38 -3.63 16.23
CA TYR A 66 0.51 -2.62 15.63
C TYR A 66 -0.88 -2.64 16.27
N GLN A 67 -1.35 -1.47 16.67
CA GLN A 67 -2.73 -1.23 17.05
C GLN A 67 -3.42 -0.54 15.89
N LEU A 68 -4.16 -1.28 15.06
CA LEU A 68 -4.81 -0.77 13.83
C LEU A 68 -6.03 0.11 14.16
N ASN A 69 -5.79 1.24 14.81
CA ASN A 69 -6.76 2.25 15.21
C ASN A 69 -6.54 3.57 14.45
N GLU A 70 -7.42 4.55 14.66
CA GLU A 70 -7.35 5.84 13.96
C GLU A 70 -6.02 6.57 14.17
N GLU A 71 -5.51 6.58 15.40
CA GLU A 71 -4.22 7.22 15.73
C GLU A 71 -3.08 6.60 14.94
N PHE A 72 -3.01 5.27 14.88
CA PHE A 72 -2.02 4.55 14.09
C PHE A 72 -2.11 4.92 12.61
N TYR A 73 -3.30 4.95 12.02
CA TYR A 73 -3.46 5.30 10.61
C TYR A 73 -3.05 6.75 10.32
N GLN A 74 -3.33 7.70 11.23
CA GLN A 74 -2.88 9.07 11.10
C GLN A 74 -1.35 9.20 11.19
N GLN A 75 -0.71 8.47 12.12
CA GLN A 75 0.74 8.43 12.25
C GLN A 75 1.39 7.78 11.02
N LEU A 76 0.83 6.66 10.53
CA LEU A 76 1.32 5.95 9.37
C LEU A 76 1.19 6.79 8.09
N ALA A 77 0.11 7.53 7.91
CA ALA A 77 -0.04 8.44 6.77
C ALA A 77 1.07 9.52 6.76
N LYS A 78 1.33 10.16 7.90
CA LYS A 78 2.42 11.14 8.06
C LYS A 78 3.78 10.51 7.78
N HIS A 79 4.02 9.31 8.31
CA HIS A 79 5.24 8.56 8.07
C HIS A 79 5.43 8.23 6.59
N ASN A 80 4.39 7.71 5.92
CA ASN A 80 4.46 7.35 4.50
C ASN A 80 4.72 8.57 3.61
N ILE A 81 4.12 9.74 3.91
CA ILE A 81 4.45 10.99 3.20
C ILE A 81 5.94 11.31 3.34
N ALA A 82 6.45 11.35 4.59
CA ALA A 82 7.86 11.63 4.82
C ALA A 82 8.78 10.58 4.17
N LEU A 83 8.42 9.30 4.23
CA LEU A 83 9.16 8.20 3.60
C LEU A 83 9.26 8.40 2.09
N LEU A 84 8.16 8.77 1.44
CA LEU A 84 8.09 9.04 0.00
C LEU A 84 8.91 10.29 -0.35
N GLU A 85 8.76 11.37 0.41
CA GLU A 85 9.55 12.59 0.24
C GLU A 85 11.06 12.32 0.35
N HIS A 86 11.51 11.53 1.34
CA HIS A 86 12.94 11.28 1.56
C HIS A 86 13.51 10.19 0.66
N GLY A 87 12.76 9.11 0.45
CA GLY A 87 13.21 7.94 -0.30
C GLY A 87 13.25 8.18 -1.81
N MET A 88 12.40 9.09 -2.31
CA MET A 88 12.20 9.25 -3.74
C MET A 88 12.65 10.63 -4.27
N SER A 89 13.04 11.59 -3.41
CA SER A 89 13.59 12.90 -3.84
C SER A 89 15.03 12.85 -4.39
N GLY A 90 15.60 11.65 -4.61
CA GLY A 90 16.98 11.48 -5.06
C GLY A 90 17.94 11.93 -3.97
N GLY A 91 18.52 10.96 -3.25
CA GLY A 91 19.37 11.23 -2.11
C GLY A 91 20.38 12.33 -2.39
N LYS A 92 20.16 13.53 -1.83
CA LYS A 92 21.25 14.43 -1.48
C LYS A 92 22.01 13.73 -0.35
N ARG A 93 22.93 12.85 -0.73
CA ARG A 93 24.14 12.63 0.06
C ARG A 93 25.09 13.79 -0.16
#